data_AF-A0A7S3IW43-F1
#
_entry.id   AF-A0A7S3IW43-F1
#
_cell.length_a   1.000
_cell.length_b   1.000
_cell.length_c   1.000
_cell.angle_alpha   90.00
_cell.angle_beta   90.00
_cell.angle_gamma   90.00
#
_symmetry.space_group_name_H-M   'P 1'
#
loop_
_entity.id
_entity.type
_entity.pdbx_description
1 polymer ?
#
loop_
_entity_poly.entity_id
_entity_poly.type
_entity_poly.pdbx_seq_one_letter_code
_entity_poly.pdbx_strand_id
1 'polypeptide(L)'
;VGDIIDVKSLNIVEDRTPAPGFLSEADLITMMEANGIGTDASIPTHISNIIERNYVTVKEGRKLVPTPLGQALVKSYCEIDPELVLPKVRSNIEKSCELISKGRAD
;
A
#
# COMPACT_ATOMS: atom_id res chain seq x y z
N VAL A 1 -49.45 14.75 -9.80
CA VAL A 1 -48.67 14.92 -11.05
C VAL A 1 -48.81 16.37 -11.47
N GLY A 2 -47.71 17.13 -11.55
CA GLY A 2 -47.72 18.49 -12.11
C GLY A 2 -47.37 19.64 -11.18
N ASP A 3 -46.53 19.46 -10.17
CA ASP A 3 -46.08 20.60 -9.35
C ASP A 3 -45.07 21.46 -10.14
N ILE A 4 -45.38 22.75 -10.28
CA ILE A 4 -44.50 23.74 -10.91
C ILE A 4 -43.61 24.30 -9.80
N ILE A 5 -42.29 24.08 -9.93
CA ILE A 5 -41.30 24.52 -8.97
C ILE A 5 -40.42 25.61 -9.61
N ASP A 6 -40.28 26.73 -8.91
CA ASP A 6 -39.38 27.81 -9.31
C ASP A 6 -37.92 27.44 -9.01
N VAL A 7 -37.08 27.46 -10.05
CA VAL A 7 -35.64 27.21 -9.91
C VAL A 7 -34.99 28.45 -9.30
N LYS A 8 -34.61 28.37 -8.02
CA LYS A 8 -33.98 29.48 -7.29
C LYS A 8 -32.58 29.84 -7.80
N SER A 9 -31.81 28.86 -8.25
CA SER A 9 -30.49 29.08 -8.85
C SER A 9 -30.04 27.88 -9.68
N LEU A 10 -29.28 28.16 -10.74
CA LEU A 10 -28.60 27.20 -11.59
C LEU A 10 -27.11 27.51 -11.54
N ASN A 11 -26.32 26.58 -11.00
CA ASN A 11 -24.87 26.70 -10.92
C ASN A 11 -24.23 25.57 -11.71
N ILE A 12 -23.27 25.92 -12.57
CA ILE A 12 -22.37 24.96 -13.19
C ILE A 12 -21.24 24.73 -12.19
N VAL A 13 -21.16 23.51 -11.64
CA VAL A 13 -20.10 23.12 -10.71
C VAL A 13 -19.04 22.37 -11.50
N GLU A 14 -17.84 22.93 -11.54
CA GLU A 14 -16.66 22.28 -12.09
C GLU A 14 -15.87 21.65 -10.93
N ASP A 15 -15.48 20.39 -11.06
CA ASP A 15 -14.73 19.66 -10.05
C ASP A 15 -13.61 18.82 -10.71
N ARG A 16 -12.62 18.39 -9.92
CA ARG A 16 -11.47 17.61 -10.39
C ARG A 16 -11.30 16.36 -9.55
N THR A 17 -10.88 15.28 -10.20
CA THR A 17 -10.54 14.05 -9.48
C THR A 17 -9.31 14.28 -8.59
N PRO A 18 -9.40 14.07 -7.26
CA PRO A 18 -8.24 14.18 -6.39
C PRO A 18 -7.29 13.01 -6.63
N ALA A 19 -6.00 13.24 -6.41
CA ALA A 19 -5.03 12.15 -6.38
C ALA A 19 -5.33 11.20 -5.21
N PRO A 20 -5.02 9.90 -5.32
CA PRO A 20 -5.09 8.99 -4.19
C PRO A 20 -4.24 9.50 -3.02
N GLY A 21 -4.78 9.42 -1.81
CA GLY A 21 -4.02 9.72 -0.60
C GLY A 21 -2.95 8.66 -0.32
N PHE A 22 -2.05 8.96 0.62
CA PHE A 22 -1.13 7.96 1.15
C PHE A 22 -1.87 6.85 1.90
N LEU A 23 -1.21 5.70 2.04
CA LEU A 23 -1.74 4.56 2.78
C LEU A 23 -1.69 4.83 4.28
N SER A 24 -2.74 4.45 4.99
CA SER A 24 -2.65 4.20 6.42
C SER A 24 -1.95 2.87 6.67
N GLU A 25 -1.56 2.62 7.92
CA GLU A 25 -1.05 1.31 8.32
C GLU A 25 -2.04 0.18 8.01
N ALA A 26 -3.34 0.40 8.24
CA ALA A 26 -4.38 -0.59 7.92
C ALA A 26 -4.47 -0.86 6.42
N ASP A 27 -4.43 0.19 5.59
CA ASP A 27 -4.44 0.05 4.13
C ASP A 27 -3.22 -0.76 3.66
N LEU A 28 -2.05 -0.51 4.24
CA LEU A 28 -0.82 -1.25 3.92
C LEU A 28 -0.91 -2.71 4.34
N ILE A 29 -1.44 -3.01 5.54
CA ILE A 29 -1.67 -4.39 6.00
C ILE A 29 -2.55 -5.13 5.00
N THR A 30 -3.70 -4.55 4.62
CA THR A 30 -4.61 -5.14 3.64
C THR A 30 -3.91 -5.41 2.30
N MET A 31 -3.05 -4.49 1.84
CA MET A 31 -2.28 -4.70 0.61
C MET A 31 -1.23 -5.80 0.76
N MET A 32 -0.56 -5.91 1.91
CA MET A 32 0.42 -6.96 2.18
C MET A 32 -0.23 -8.34 2.16
N GLU A 33 -1.37 -8.49 2.86
CA GLU A 33 -2.18 -9.72 2.87
C GLU A 33 -2.66 -10.09 1.47
N ALA A 34 -3.21 -9.13 0.72
CA ALA A 34 -3.70 -9.37 -0.64
C ALA A 34 -2.60 -9.82 -1.61
N ASN A 35 -1.35 -9.41 -1.35
CA ASN A 35 -0.19 -9.83 -2.12
C ASN A 35 0.50 -11.09 -1.54
N GLY A 36 0.00 -11.62 -0.42
CA GLY A 36 0.57 -12.78 0.27
C GLY A 36 2.02 -12.55 0.68
N ILE A 37 2.31 -11.38 1.24
CA ILE A 37 3.59 -11.06 1.86
C ILE A 37 3.38 -10.61 3.30
N GLY A 38 4.26 -11.04 4.20
CA GLY A 38 4.07 -10.88 5.62
C GLY A 38 2.85 -11.69 6.07
N THR A 39 3.08 -12.81 6.74
CA THR A 39 1.99 -13.49 7.47
C THR A 39 1.58 -12.64 8.68
N ASP A 40 0.37 -12.84 9.21
CA ASP A 40 -0.27 -12.04 10.28
C ASP A 40 0.69 -11.65 11.43
N ALA A 41 1.57 -12.57 11.86
CA ALA A 41 2.55 -12.33 12.93
C ALA A 41 3.75 -11.44 12.54
N SER A 42 4.05 -11.27 11.25
CA SER A 42 5.26 -10.60 10.74
C SER A 42 5.00 -9.24 10.08
N ILE A 43 3.76 -8.95 9.66
CA ILE A 43 3.40 -7.67 9.05
C ILE A 43 3.77 -6.47 9.96
N PRO A 44 3.41 -6.46 11.26
CA PRO A 44 3.73 -5.32 12.13
C PRO A 44 5.23 -5.07 12.23
N THR A 45 6.02 -6.14 12.23
CA THR A 45 7.49 -6.06 12.25
C THR A 45 8.04 -5.45 10.97
N HIS A 46 7.53 -5.84 9.80
CA HIS A 46 7.94 -5.24 8.52
C HIS A 46 7.61 -3.74 8.44
N ILE A 47 6.44 -3.33 8.95
CA ILE A 47 6.03 -1.92 8.98
C ILE A 47 6.92 -1.13 9.95
N SER A 48 7.16 -1.64 11.17
CA SER A 48 8.06 -0.98 12.15
C SER A 48 9.46 -0.79 11.55
N ASN A 49 9.97 -1.81 10.87
CA ASN A 49 11.30 -1.82 10.27
C ASN A 49 11.51 -0.70 9.23
N ILE A 50 10.52 -0.40 8.38
CA ILE A 50 10.64 0.65 7.35
C ILE A 50 10.48 2.06 7.93
N ILE A 51 9.77 2.18 9.07
CA ILE A 51 9.66 3.43 9.83
C ILE A 51 10.99 3.70 10.55
N GLU A 52 11.51 2.72 11.29
CA GLU A 52 12.78 2.83 12.05
C GLU A 52 13.97 3.15 11.13
N ARG A 53 13.98 2.59 9.92
CA ARG A 53 15.02 2.85 8.90
C ARG A 53 14.82 4.16 8.13
N ASN A 54 13.79 4.94 8.46
CA ASN A 54 13.48 6.22 7.82
C ASN A 54 13.23 6.11 6.30
N TYR A 55 12.65 4.99 5.84
CA TYR A 55 12.16 4.86 4.46
C TYR A 55 10.77 5.47 4.30
N VAL A 56 9.99 5.46 5.39
CA VAL A 56 8.70 6.13 5.50
C VAL A 56 8.63 6.91 6.81
N THR A 57 7.79 7.95 6.84
CA THR A 57 7.44 8.70 8.05
C THR A 57 5.94 8.63 8.28
N VAL A 58 5.52 8.71 9.54
CA VAL A 58 4.10 8.73 9.90
C VAL A 58 3.64 10.17 10.03
N LYS A 59 2.65 10.58 9.23
CA LYS A 59 2.02 11.91 9.30
C LYS A 59 0.61 11.83 9.88
N GLU A 60 -0.08 12.96 9.90
CA GLU A 60 -1.47 13.09 10.35
C GLU A 60 -2.36 11.99 9.76
N GLY A 61 -3.29 11.49 10.59
CA GLY A 61 -4.13 10.34 10.21
C GLY A 61 -3.38 9.00 10.12
N ARG A 62 -2.19 8.89 10.75
CA ARG A 62 -1.31 7.69 10.70
C ARG A 62 -0.99 7.26 9.27
N LYS A 63 -0.82 8.24 8.37
CA LYS A 63 -0.48 7.98 6.98
C LYS A 63 1.03 7.77 6.82
N LEU A 64 1.39 6.71 6.11
CA LEU A 64 2.78 6.34 5.80
C LEU A 64 3.23 7.11 4.56
N VAL A 65 4.13 8.08 4.75
CA VAL A 65 4.63 8.96 3.70
C VAL A 65 6.07 8.59 3.37
N PRO A 66 6.37 8.17 2.12
CA PRO A 66 7.73 7.83 1.69
C PRO A 66 8.69 9.01 1.81
N THR A 67 9.87 8.77 2.39
CA THR A 67 10.95 9.76 2.44
C THR A 67 11.68 9.83 1.09
N PRO A 68 12.48 10.87 0.82
CA PRO A 68 13.34 10.90 -0.37
C PRO A 68 14.26 9.67 -0.47
N LEU A 69 14.77 9.19 0.67
CA LEU A 69 15.59 7.98 0.73
C LEU A 69 14.78 6.74 0.33
N GLY A 70 13.59 6.54 0.90
CA GLY A 70 12.75 5.40 0.57
C GLY A 70 12.34 5.38 -0.91
N GLN A 71 11.99 6.55 -1.46
CA GLN A 71 11.65 6.70 -2.88
C GLN A 71 12.86 6.42 -3.78
N ALA A 72 14.04 6.93 -3.43
CA ALA A 72 15.25 6.69 -4.21
C ALA A 72 15.62 5.20 -4.24
N LEU A 73 15.53 4.50 -3.10
CA LEU A 73 15.80 3.06 -3.03
C LEU A 73 14.85 2.28 -3.95
N VAL A 74 13.53 2.50 -3.83
CA VAL A 74 12.55 1.79 -4.66
C VAL A 74 12.74 2.11 -6.13
N LYS A 75 12.94 3.39 -6.49
CA LYS A 75 13.13 3.80 -7.88
C LYS A 75 14.38 3.17 -8.49
N SER A 76 15.52 3.27 -7.83
CA SER A 76 16.79 2.75 -8.34
C SER A 76 16.77 1.22 -8.49
N TYR A 77 16.20 0.49 -7.51
CA TYR A 77 16.07 -0.97 -7.65
C TYR A 77 15.08 -1.35 -8.74
N CYS A 78 13.98 -0.63 -8.89
CA CYS A 78 13.00 -0.87 -9.97
C CYS A 78 13.60 -0.65 -11.37
N GLU A 79 14.50 0.33 -11.52
CA GLU A 79 15.22 0.58 -12.77
C GLU A 79 16.22 -0.55 -13.10
N ILE A 80 16.79 -1.20 -12.08
CA ILE A 80 17.71 -2.34 -12.25
C ILE A 80 16.92 -3.62 -12.55
N ASP A 81 15.97 -3.96 -11.70
CA ASP A 81 15.10 -5.11 -11.81
C ASP A 81 13.80 -4.89 -11.00
N PRO A 82 12.65 -4.74 -11.66
CA PRO A 82 11.36 -4.57 -10.98
C PRO A 82 11.01 -5.69 -9.99
N GLU A 83 11.49 -6.92 -10.20
CA GLU A 83 11.19 -8.03 -9.28
C GLU A 83 11.79 -7.84 -7.88
N LEU A 84 12.80 -6.97 -7.74
CA LEU A 84 13.42 -6.63 -6.44
C LEU A 84 12.52 -5.77 -5.56
N VAL A 85 11.55 -5.06 -6.12
CA VAL A 85 10.64 -4.17 -5.38
C VAL A 85 9.19 -4.67 -5.37
N LEU A 86 8.83 -5.54 -6.32
CA LEU A 86 7.52 -6.13 -6.39
C LEU A 86 7.35 -7.27 -5.35
N PRO A 87 6.14 -7.50 -4.84
CA PRO A 87 5.89 -8.48 -3.79
C PRO A 87 6.06 -9.94 -4.26
N LYS A 88 6.21 -10.17 -5.57
CA LYS A 88 6.10 -11.49 -6.20
C LYS A 88 7.13 -12.48 -5.68
N VAL A 89 8.40 -12.09 -5.61
CA VAL A 89 9.50 -12.95 -5.13
C VAL A 89 9.24 -13.34 -3.67
N ARG A 90 8.88 -12.36 -2.84
CA ARG A 90 8.57 -12.59 -1.43
C ARG A 90 7.38 -13.53 -1.23
N SER A 91 6.30 -13.33 -1.99
CA SER A 91 5.12 -14.19 -1.93
C SER A 91 5.44 -15.64 -2.29
N ASN A 92 6.32 -15.85 -3.27
CA ASN A 92 6.76 -17.20 -3.63
C ASN A 92 7.56 -17.86 -2.49
N ILE A 93 8.47 -17.11 -1.85
CA ILE A 93 9.23 -17.59 -0.69
C ILE A 93 8.29 -17.99 0.46
N GLU A 94 7.31 -17.15 0.77
CA GLU A 94 6.36 -17.45 1.86
C GLU A 94 5.51 -18.68 1.55
N LYS A 95 5.07 -18.85 0.30
CA LYS A 95 4.37 -20.07 -0.14
C LYS A 95 5.25 -21.31 -0.03
N SER A 96 6.53 -21.22 -0.39
CA SER A 96 7.48 -22.31 -0.21
C SER A 96 7.64 -22.69 1.26
N CYS A 97 7.79 -21.71 2.15
CA CYS A 97 7.84 -21.95 3.60
C CYS A 97 6.56 -22.63 4.12
N GLU A 98 5.38 -22.22 3.63
CA GLU A 98 4.11 -22.85 3.99
C GLU A 98 3.99 -24.30 3.49
N LEU A 99 4.51 -24.60 2.29
CA LEU A 99 4.54 -25.97 1.77
C LEU A 99 5.45 -26.86 2.63
N ILE A 100 6.63 -26.37 3.00
CA ILE A 100 7.56 -27.08 3.89
C ILE A 100 6.91 -27.31 5.26
N SER A 101 6.27 -26.30 5.85
CA SER A 101 5.63 -26.45 7.16
C SER A 101 4.47 -27.45 7.15
N LYS A 102 3.88 -27.72 5.99
CA LYS A 102 2.83 -28.73 5.78
C LYS A 102 3.37 -30.10 5.34
N GLY A 103 4.69 -30.27 5.23
CA GLY A 103 5.33 -31.49 4.73
C GLY A 103 5.04 -31.79 3.26
N ARG A 104 4.80 -30.75 2.44
CA ARG A 104 4.48 -30.85 1.01
C ARG A 104 5.65 -30.45 0.10
N ALA A 105 6.76 -30.03 0.68
CA ALA A 105 8.03 -29.70 0.03
C ALA A 105 9.17 -29.90 1.05
N ASP A 106 10.41 -30.00 0.55
CA ASP A 106 11.64 -30.15 1.34
C ASP A 106 12.44 -28.84 1.38
#